data_AF-A0AA88VLF1-F1
#
_entry.id   AF-A0AA88VLF1-F1
#
_cell.length_a   1.000
_cell.length_b   1.000
_cell.length_c   1.000
_cell.angle_alpha   90.00
_cell.angle_beta   90.00
_cell.angle_gamma   90.00
#
_symmetry.space_group_name_H-M   'P 1'
#
loop_
_entity.id
_entity.type
_entity.pdbx_description
1 polymer ?
#
loop_
_entity_poly.entity_id
_entity_poly.type
_entity_poly.pdbx_seq_one_letter_code
_entity_poly.pdbx_strand_id
1 'polypeptide(L)'
;MQVHGSSSFNTTRHTKPSASKLHNQHFLFWHSNISVLVLIALRTLVLCGSEMDRIARLASQKAVVIFSKSSCCMSHAIKRLFYEHGVSPMIIELDENSRGREMELALIRLGCSPSVPAVFIGGRFVGNANTVLTLQVNGSLKKMLKDAGAIWL
;
A
#
# COMPACT_ATOMS: atom_id res chain seq x y z
N MET A 1 -85.49 23.43 -27.01
CA MET A 1 -85.83 22.34 -26.07
C MET A 1 -84.53 21.81 -25.47
N GLN A 2 -84.39 21.93 -24.14
CA GLN A 2 -83.52 21.05 -23.34
C GLN A 2 -84.04 19.58 -23.54
N VAL A 3 -83.32 18.48 -23.31
CA VAL A 3 -82.52 18.10 -22.12
C VAL A 3 -81.76 16.77 -22.39
N HIS A 4 -80.66 16.59 -21.65
CA HIS A 4 -80.07 15.36 -21.07
C HIS A 4 -79.21 14.34 -21.85
N GLY A 5 -78.00 14.15 -21.29
CA GLY A 5 -77.33 12.86 -21.02
C GLY A 5 -76.53 12.27 -22.18
N SER A 6 -75.29 11.78 -22.04
CA SER A 6 -74.60 11.23 -20.87
C SER A 6 -73.09 11.19 -21.13
N SER A 7 -72.32 11.31 -20.06
CA SER A 7 -70.88 11.09 -20.01
C SER A 7 -70.53 9.59 -20.10
N SER A 8 -69.47 9.25 -20.85
CA SER A 8 -68.57 8.16 -20.49
C SER A 8 -67.24 8.31 -21.20
N PHE A 9 -66.24 8.67 -20.40
CA PHE A 9 -64.83 8.75 -20.73
C PHE A 9 -64.27 7.33 -20.76
N ASN A 10 -63.80 6.86 -21.92
CA ASN A 10 -63.23 5.52 -22.05
C ASN A 10 -61.80 5.52 -21.48
N THR A 11 -61.62 4.88 -20.32
CA THR A 11 -60.31 4.60 -19.71
C THR A 11 -59.68 3.40 -20.40
N THR A 12 -58.62 3.61 -21.18
CA THR A 12 -57.69 2.56 -21.59
C THR A 12 -56.85 2.15 -20.39
N ARG A 13 -57.31 1.13 -19.65
CA ARG A 13 -56.50 0.47 -18.62
C ARG A 13 -55.65 -0.62 -19.29
N HIS A 14 -54.35 -0.36 -19.31
CA HIS A 14 -53.28 -1.30 -19.60
C HIS A 14 -53.49 -2.62 -18.83
N THR A 15 -53.73 -3.70 -19.56
CA THR A 15 -53.56 -5.06 -19.04
C THR A 15 -52.07 -5.36 -18.93
N LYS A 16 -51.58 -5.55 -17.70
CA LYS A 16 -50.22 -6.03 -17.42
C LYS A 16 -50.02 -7.41 -18.07
N PRO A 17 -48.97 -7.63 -18.87
CA PRO A 17 -48.62 -8.98 -19.29
C PRO A 17 -47.95 -9.76 -18.15
N SER A 18 -48.27 -11.04 -18.16
CA SER A 18 -47.96 -12.12 -17.21
C SER A 18 -46.47 -12.22 -16.82
N ALA A 19 -46.24 -12.36 -15.51
CA ALA A 19 -44.93 -12.55 -14.89
C ALA A 19 -44.49 -14.02 -14.96
N SER A 20 -44.05 -14.49 -16.13
CA SER A 20 -43.43 -15.83 -16.25
C SER A 20 -42.57 -15.95 -17.52
N LYS A 21 -41.50 -15.14 -17.62
CA LYS A 21 -40.26 -15.40 -18.40
C LYS A 21 -39.49 -14.09 -18.64
N LEU A 22 -38.73 -13.66 -17.64
CA LEU A 22 -37.53 -12.85 -17.81
C LEU A 22 -36.57 -13.28 -16.69
N HIS A 23 -35.90 -14.41 -16.90
CA HIS A 23 -34.47 -14.41 -17.17
C HIS A 23 -33.65 -13.63 -16.12
N ASN A 24 -33.58 -14.18 -14.92
CA ASN A 24 -32.36 -14.75 -14.36
C ASN A 24 -31.01 -14.04 -14.66
N GLN A 25 -30.86 -12.76 -14.28
CA GLN A 25 -29.53 -12.11 -14.20
C GLN A 25 -29.36 -11.15 -13.01
N HIS A 26 -30.18 -11.26 -11.95
CA HIS A 26 -30.08 -10.34 -10.82
C HIS A 26 -30.25 -11.00 -9.45
N PHE A 27 -29.83 -12.26 -9.32
CA PHE A 27 -30.00 -13.04 -8.09
C PHE A 27 -28.70 -13.73 -7.60
N LEU A 28 -27.55 -13.13 -7.86
CA LEU A 28 -26.25 -13.52 -7.29
C LEU A 28 -25.48 -12.34 -6.70
N PHE A 29 -26.15 -11.35 -6.11
CA PHE A 29 -25.43 -10.22 -5.49
C PHE A 29 -25.85 -9.85 -4.06
N TRP A 30 -26.75 -10.61 -3.42
CA TRP A 30 -27.31 -10.16 -2.13
C TRP A 30 -27.34 -11.19 -0.99
N HIS A 31 -26.46 -12.19 -0.99
CA HIS A 31 -26.31 -13.10 0.17
C HIS A 31 -24.86 -13.41 0.61
N SER A 32 -23.82 -12.66 0.23
CA SER A 32 -22.44 -12.96 0.73
C SER A 32 -21.50 -11.76 0.84
N ASN A 33 -21.97 -10.59 1.28
CA ASN A 33 -21.05 -9.46 1.53
C ASN A 33 -20.08 -9.75 2.69
N ILE A 34 -20.54 -10.46 3.74
CA ILE A 34 -19.71 -10.80 4.90
C ILE A 34 -18.62 -11.81 4.51
N SER A 35 -18.96 -12.87 3.78
CA SER A 35 -17.96 -13.89 3.38
C SER A 35 -16.89 -13.31 2.44
N VAL A 36 -17.26 -12.43 1.51
CA VAL A 36 -16.29 -11.76 0.62
C VAL A 36 -15.43 -10.76 1.41
N LEU A 37 -16.00 -9.97 2.32
CA LEU A 37 -15.24 -9.06 3.19
C LEU A 37 -14.29 -9.83 4.13
N VAL A 38 -14.72 -10.95 4.70
CA VAL A 38 -13.88 -11.83 5.53
C VAL A 38 -12.74 -12.43 4.70
N LEU A 39 -13.00 -12.87 3.47
CA LEU A 39 -11.94 -13.37 2.58
C LEU A 39 -10.96 -12.26 2.16
N ILE A 40 -11.45 -11.04 1.89
CA ILE A 40 -10.60 -9.88 1.60
C ILE A 40 -9.76 -9.50 2.83
N ALA A 41 -10.36 -9.46 4.02
CA ALA A 41 -9.68 -9.16 5.27
C ALA A 41 -8.63 -10.23 5.62
N LEU A 42 -8.97 -11.52 5.50
CA LEU A 42 -8.04 -12.64 5.70
C LEU A 42 -6.90 -12.61 4.68
N ARG A 43 -7.18 -12.35 3.40
CA ARG A 43 -6.12 -12.14 2.39
C ARG A 43 -5.23 -10.95 2.75
N THR A 44 -5.82 -9.83 3.19
CA THR A 44 -5.07 -8.63 3.58
C THR A 44 -4.20 -8.87 4.80
N LEU A 45 -4.69 -9.59 5.80
CA LEU A 45 -3.96 -9.94 7.03
C LEU A 45 -2.82 -10.94 6.75
N VAL A 46 -3.08 -12.00 5.98
CA VAL A 46 -2.07 -13.01 5.62
C VAL A 46 -0.96 -12.40 4.76
N LEU A 47 -1.31 -11.55 3.78
CA LEU A 47 -0.32 -10.84 2.98
C LEU A 47 0.50 -9.85 3.82
N CYS A 48 -0.14 -9.14 4.76
CA CYS A 48 0.52 -8.20 5.67
C CYS A 48 1.60 -8.86 6.54
N GLY A 49 1.37 -10.08 7.02
CA GLY A 49 2.39 -10.83 7.77
C GLY A 49 3.61 -11.13 6.89
N SER A 50 3.39 -11.55 5.64
CA SER A 50 4.46 -11.97 4.74
C SER A 50 5.41 -10.84 4.31
N GLU A 51 4.92 -9.59 4.19
CA GLU A 51 5.75 -8.48 3.72
C GLU A 51 6.63 -7.90 4.83
N MET A 52 6.14 -7.86 6.06
CA MET A 52 6.93 -7.43 7.22
C MET A 52 8.12 -8.37 7.42
N ASP A 53 7.87 -9.69 7.35
CA ASP A 53 8.92 -10.70 7.39
C ASP A 53 9.89 -10.55 6.21
N ARG A 54 9.38 -10.23 5.01
CA ARG A 54 10.23 -9.98 3.83
C ARG A 54 11.13 -8.77 4.03
N ILE A 55 10.59 -7.66 4.52
CA ILE A 55 11.36 -6.44 4.82
C ILE A 55 12.43 -6.75 5.85
N ALA A 56 12.10 -7.43 6.95
CA ALA A 56 13.05 -7.81 7.99
C ALA A 56 14.18 -8.72 7.45
N ARG A 57 13.83 -9.69 6.59
CA ARG A 57 14.80 -10.56 5.92
C ARG A 57 15.73 -9.76 5.00
N LEU A 58 15.18 -8.87 4.17
CA LEU A 58 15.96 -8.03 3.25
C LEU A 58 16.86 -7.05 4.03
N ALA A 59 16.33 -6.41 5.06
CA ALA A 59 17.04 -5.48 5.93
C ALA A 59 18.26 -6.11 6.62
N SER A 60 18.23 -7.42 6.86
CA SER A 60 19.32 -8.17 7.49
C SER A 60 20.39 -8.65 6.50
N GLN A 61 20.22 -8.47 5.19
CA GLN A 61 21.18 -8.99 4.19
C GLN A 61 22.47 -8.18 4.08
N LYS A 62 22.45 -6.91 4.49
CA LYS A 62 23.62 -6.02 4.44
C LYS A 62 23.60 -5.07 5.64
N ALA A 63 24.78 -4.56 6.01
CA ALA A 63 24.91 -3.61 7.11
C ALA A 63 24.02 -2.37 6.94
N VAL A 64 23.82 -1.91 5.70
CA VAL A 64 22.86 -0.84 5.35
C VAL A 64 21.98 -1.28 4.19
N VAL A 65 20.67 -1.12 4.35
CA VAL A 65 19.65 -1.41 3.33
C VAL A 65 18.73 -0.19 3.21
N ILE A 66 18.43 0.21 1.97
CA ILE A 66 17.59 1.37 1.66
C ILE A 66 16.49 0.92 0.71
N PHE A 67 15.25 0.97 1.19
CA PHE A 67 14.08 0.88 0.31
C PHE A 67 13.82 2.26 -0.29
N SER A 68 13.72 2.29 -1.61
CA SER A 68 13.82 3.51 -2.41
C SER A 68 12.79 3.52 -3.53
N LYS A 69 12.70 4.65 -4.25
CA LYS A 69 12.03 4.74 -5.54
C LYS A 69 12.95 5.50 -6.50
N SER A 70 13.06 5.01 -7.73
CA SER A 70 13.90 5.61 -8.78
C SER A 70 13.48 7.07 -9.07
N SER A 71 12.19 7.38 -8.88
CA SER A 71 11.56 8.68 -9.12
C SER A 71 11.62 9.66 -7.93
N CYS A 72 12.21 9.30 -6.80
CA CYS A 72 12.22 10.11 -5.58
C CYS A 72 13.55 10.89 -5.39
N CYS A 73 13.49 12.22 -5.36
CA CYS A 73 14.68 13.05 -5.14
C CYS A 73 15.34 12.82 -3.76
N MET A 74 14.54 12.66 -2.70
CA MET A 74 15.05 12.38 -1.35
C MET A 74 15.74 11.02 -1.26
N SER A 75 15.26 10.04 -2.03
CA SER A 75 15.92 8.75 -2.16
C SER A 75 17.34 8.89 -2.75
N HIS A 76 17.49 9.68 -3.81
CA HIS A 76 18.81 9.95 -4.40
C HIS A 76 19.75 10.67 -3.43
N ALA A 77 19.24 11.64 -2.67
CA ALA A 77 20.02 12.35 -1.65
C ALA A 77 20.53 11.41 -0.55
N ILE A 78 19.66 10.54 -0.02
CA ILE A 78 20.06 9.57 1.01
C ILE A 78 21.02 8.52 0.46
N LYS A 79 20.80 8.00 -0.76
CA LYS A 79 21.75 7.08 -1.42
C LYS A 79 23.15 7.71 -1.49
N ARG A 80 23.23 8.94 -1.99
CA ARG A 80 24.48 9.70 -2.10
C ARG A 80 25.13 9.91 -0.73
N LEU A 81 24.37 10.29 0.29
CA LEU A 81 24.88 10.48 1.65
C LEU A 81 25.59 9.22 2.17
N PHE A 82 25.02 8.02 1.99
CA PHE A 82 25.68 6.78 2.41
C PHE A 82 26.96 6.50 1.60
N TYR A 83 26.95 6.73 0.29
CA TYR A 83 28.15 6.59 -0.54
C TYR A 83 29.26 7.55 -0.12
N GLU A 84 28.93 8.79 0.24
CA GLU A 84 29.90 9.79 0.73
C GLU A 84 30.52 9.40 2.09
N HIS A 85 29.84 8.55 2.88
CA HIS A 85 30.42 7.94 4.09
C HIS A 85 31.27 6.71 3.80
N GLY A 86 31.47 6.33 2.54
CA GLY A 86 32.17 5.11 2.15
C GLY A 86 31.37 3.84 2.39
N VAL A 87 30.05 3.94 2.61
CA VAL A 87 29.17 2.79 2.77
C VAL A 87 28.75 2.28 1.39
N SER A 88 28.72 0.96 1.23
CA SER A 88 28.02 0.31 0.11
C SER A 88 26.64 -0.15 0.61
N PRO A 89 25.55 0.62 0.45
CA PRO A 89 24.21 0.14 0.83
C PRO A 89 23.70 -0.94 -0.14
N MET A 90 22.68 -1.70 0.28
CA MET A 90 21.81 -2.46 -0.63
C MET A 90 20.61 -1.59 -0.96
N ILE A 91 20.36 -1.35 -2.24
CA ILE A 91 19.24 -0.54 -2.70
C ILE A 91 18.13 -1.46 -3.20
N ILE A 92 16.91 -1.23 -2.74
CA ILE A 92 15.72 -1.96 -3.16
C ILE A 92 14.74 -0.92 -3.71
N GLU A 93 14.71 -0.80 -5.04
CA GLU A 93 13.80 0.12 -5.75
C GLU A 93 12.39 -0.49 -5.77
N LEU A 94 11.46 0.12 -5.03
CA LEU A 94 10.09 -0.38 -4.87
C LEU A 94 9.27 -0.18 -6.14
N ASP A 95 9.54 0.85 -6.94
CA ASP A 95 8.85 1.10 -8.20
C ASP A 95 9.24 0.12 -9.31
N GLU A 96 10.35 -0.61 -9.15
CA GLU A 96 10.80 -1.66 -10.06
C GLU A 96 10.53 -3.07 -9.53
N ASN A 97 10.06 -3.20 -8.28
CA ASN A 97 9.79 -4.50 -7.65
C ASN A 97 8.34 -4.92 -7.87
N SER A 98 8.12 -6.17 -8.29
CA SER A 98 6.78 -6.74 -8.47
C SER A 98 5.92 -6.74 -7.20
N ARG A 99 6.53 -6.75 -6.01
CA ARG A 99 5.85 -6.63 -4.70
C ARG A 99 6.08 -5.28 -4.03
N GLY A 100 6.52 -4.29 -4.79
CA GLY A 100 6.94 -3.00 -4.25
C GLY A 100 5.82 -2.25 -3.54
N ARG A 101 4.58 -2.36 -4.05
CA ARG A 101 3.40 -1.74 -3.45
C ARG A 101 3.07 -2.33 -2.08
N GLU A 102 3.13 -3.65 -1.95
CA GLU A 102 2.84 -4.34 -0.70
C GLU A 102 3.91 -4.04 0.35
N MET A 103 5.18 -4.01 -0.07
CA MET A 103 6.29 -3.57 0.79
C MET A 103 6.18 -2.10 1.20
N GLU A 104 5.74 -1.23 0.29
CA GLU A 104 5.50 0.19 0.61
C GLU A 104 4.45 0.35 1.72
N LEU A 105 3.34 -0.38 1.63
CA LEU A 105 2.31 -0.39 2.67
C LEU A 105 2.84 -0.94 4.00
N ALA A 106 3.68 -1.97 3.96
CA ALA A 106 4.31 -2.51 5.16
C ALA A 106 5.31 -1.51 5.79
N LEU A 107 6.08 -0.77 4.99
CA LEU A 107 6.96 0.31 5.48
C LEU A 107 6.17 1.45 6.12
N ILE A 108 5.02 1.83 5.55
CA ILE A 108 4.12 2.83 6.16
C ILE A 108 3.61 2.31 7.51
N ARG A 109 3.22 1.03 7.61
CA ARG A 109 2.78 0.39 8.86
C ARG A 109 3.90 0.31 9.90
N LEU A 110 5.17 0.21 9.46
CA LEU A 110 6.36 0.33 10.32
C LEU A 110 6.62 1.75 10.82
N GLY A 111 5.85 2.74 10.39
CA GLY A 111 6.01 4.14 10.77
C GLY A 111 6.85 4.97 9.79
N CYS A 112 7.19 4.43 8.61
CA CYS A 112 7.86 5.22 7.58
C CYS A 112 6.85 6.04 6.78
N SER A 113 6.66 7.31 7.13
CA SER A 113 5.87 8.27 6.36
C SER A 113 6.70 9.52 6.05
N PRO A 114 6.94 9.88 4.78
CA PRO A 114 6.64 9.10 3.57
C PRO A 114 7.35 7.73 3.56
N SER A 115 6.85 6.79 2.75
CA SER A 115 7.31 5.39 2.69
C SER A 115 8.75 5.21 2.22
N VAL A 116 9.28 6.18 1.47
CA VAL A 116 10.66 6.16 0.95
C VAL A 116 11.34 7.52 1.13
N PRO A 117 12.68 7.54 1.29
CA PRO A 117 13.51 6.37 1.53
C PRO A 117 13.27 5.79 2.93
N ALA A 118 13.19 4.47 3.05
CA ALA A 118 13.16 3.79 4.34
C ALA A 118 14.52 3.13 4.57
N VAL A 119 15.21 3.53 5.65
CA VAL A 119 16.60 3.15 5.90
C VAL A 119 16.69 2.18 7.06
N PHE A 120 17.45 1.11 6.84
CA PHE A 120 17.78 0.10 7.83
C PHE A 120 19.29 0.04 8.01
N ILE A 121 19.75 -0.02 9.26
CA ILE A 121 21.16 -0.14 9.64
C ILE A 121 21.28 -1.28 10.66
N GLY A 122 22.17 -2.24 10.40
CA GLY A 122 22.33 -3.43 11.22
C GLY A 122 21.03 -4.24 11.36
N GLY A 123 20.24 -4.32 10.29
CA GLY A 123 18.93 -4.99 10.29
C GLY A 123 17.79 -4.24 11.01
N ARG A 124 18.07 -3.09 11.65
CA ARG A 124 17.06 -2.33 12.40
C ARG A 124 16.55 -1.15 11.57
N PHE A 125 15.24 -0.90 11.63
CA PHE A 125 14.64 0.28 11.02
C PHE A 125 15.13 1.54 11.72
N VAL A 126 15.74 2.46 10.96
CA VAL A 126 16.28 3.73 11.46
C VAL A 126 15.30 4.87 11.22
N GLY A 127 14.68 4.91 10.05
CA GLY A 127 13.67 5.92 9.74
C GLY A 127 13.64 6.34 8.28
N ASN A 128 12.96 7.46 8.05
CA ASN A 128 12.87 8.10 6.75
C ASN A 128 14.04 9.07 6.51
N ALA A 129 14.00 9.83 5.41
CA ALA A 129 15.02 10.82 5.10
C ALA A 129 15.26 11.84 6.23
N ASN A 130 14.21 12.37 6.85
CA ASN A 130 14.35 13.37 7.92
C ASN A 130 15.11 12.80 9.11
N THR A 131 14.76 11.58 9.54
CA THR A 131 15.46 10.91 10.65
C THR A 131 16.93 10.69 10.34
N VAL A 132 17.27 10.24 9.14
CA VAL A 132 18.66 10.01 8.72
C VAL A 132 19.44 11.32 8.66
N LEU A 133 18.85 12.40 8.14
CA LEU A 133 19.48 13.71 8.11
C LEU A 133 19.69 14.28 9.52
N THR A 134 18.75 14.09 10.44
CA THR A 134 18.95 14.46 11.85
C THR A 134 20.13 13.70 12.47
N LEU A 135 20.23 12.39 12.22
CA LEU A 135 21.35 11.56 12.69
C LEU A 135 22.69 11.96 12.06
N GLN A 136 22.67 12.45 10.82
CA GLN A 136 23.86 13.00 10.16
C GLN A 136 24.35 14.25 10.88
N VAL A 137 23.45 15.21 11.11
CA VAL A 137 23.79 16.51 11.72
C VAL A 137 24.26 16.34 13.17
N ASN A 138 23.64 15.45 13.94
CA ASN A 138 24.02 15.22 15.33
C ASN A 138 25.21 14.23 15.49
N GLY A 139 25.79 13.74 14.39
CA GLY A 139 26.94 12.85 14.38
C GLY A 139 26.65 11.39 14.77
N SER A 140 25.41 11.05 15.15
CA SER A 140 25.05 9.69 15.59
C SER A 140 25.05 8.70 14.43
N LEU A 141 24.82 9.16 13.19
CA LEU A 141 24.81 8.26 12.03
C LEU A 141 26.14 7.54 11.86
N LYS A 142 27.27 8.26 11.98
CA LYS A 142 28.61 7.67 11.86
C LYS A 142 28.84 6.60 12.93
N LYS A 143 28.38 6.84 14.17
CA LYS A 143 28.47 5.84 15.24
C LYS A 143 27.69 4.58 14.89
N MET A 144 26.43 4.72 14.46
CA MET A 144 25.59 3.58 14.06
C MET A 144 26.19 2.77 12.91
N LEU A 145 26.82 3.45 11.95
CA LEU A 145 27.50 2.80 10.83
C LEU A 145 28.71 1.98 11.28
N LYS A 146 29.50 2.48 12.24
CA LYS A 146 30.61 1.71 12.84
C LYS A 146 30.09 0.49 13.60
N ASP A 147 29.08 0.69 14.45
CA ASP A 147 28.50 -0.37 15.29
C ASP A 147 27.90 -1.50 14.42
N ALA A 148 27.36 -1.16 13.25
CA ALA A 148 26.85 -2.12 12.28
C ALA A 148 27.91 -2.75 11.36
N GLY A 149 29.20 -2.40 11.53
CA GLY A 149 30.30 -2.88 10.68
C GLY A 149 30.22 -2.38 9.23
N ALA A 150 29.50 -1.28 8.98
CA ALA A 150 29.37 -0.69 7.65
C ALA A 150 30.60 0.12 7.23
N ILE A 151 31.36 0.63 8.20
CA ILE A 151 32.60 1.40 8.02
C ILE A 151 33.60 1.08 9.14
N TRP A 152 34.89 1.26 8.89
CA TRP A 152 36.00 0.86 9.80
C TRP A 152 36.83 2.02 10.36
N LEU A 153 36.50 3.29 10.02
CA LEU A 153 37.24 4.50 10.42
C LEU A 153 36.59 5.22 11.60
#